data_AF-J9VK26-F1
#
_entry.id   AF-J9VK26-F1
#
_cell.length_a   1.000
_cell.length_b   1.000
_cell.length_c   1.000
_cell.angle_alpha   90.00
_cell.angle_beta   90.00
_cell.angle_gamma   90.00
#
_symmetry.space_group_name_H-M   'P 1'
#
loop_
_entity.id
_entity.type
_entity.pdbx_description
1 polymer ?
#
loop_
_entity_poly.entity_id
_entity_poly.type
_entity_poly.pdbx_seq_one_letter_code
_entity_poly.pdbx_strand_id
1 'polypeptide(L)'
;MLYEATELIGDPKYAHIATQQAEKSLNSHVRPYYTTYHVVDFNQDGDVKKCMTHQGYADESTWSPGQSWAIYGYAQCGRKVFLETAFELLPESGVPWWDFDDPKPCPYDTSTSAVTACGLFMLYRLLRPIDPRAAEQYLIKSFKLIDDMMGECRTWKAMLEGDEVVWEEGGWETILEHSTINGNELATKRLLDHGLVYADFYFIQHGNELLELRPEAN
;
A
#
# COMPACT_ATOMS: atom_id res chain seq x y z
N MET A 1 13.20 6.36 -3.53
CA MET A 1 14.11 7.52 -3.41
C MET A 1 15.59 7.15 -3.58
N LEU A 2 16.18 6.26 -2.78
CA LEU A 2 17.63 5.98 -2.88
C LEU A 2 18.04 5.26 -4.19
N TYR A 3 17.16 4.42 -4.76
CA TYR A 3 17.35 3.88 -6.11
C TYR A 3 17.40 5.01 -7.15
N GLU A 4 16.40 5.89 -7.16
CA GLU A 4 16.36 7.09 -8.02
C GLU A 4 17.62 7.97 -7.88
N ALA A 5 18.10 8.19 -6.65
CA ALA A 5 19.34 8.93 -6.44
C ALA A 5 20.53 8.28 -7.17
N THR A 6 20.62 6.95 -7.18
CA THR A 6 21.67 6.25 -7.94
C THR A 6 21.55 6.52 -9.43
N GLU A 7 20.34 6.52 -9.98
CA GLU A 7 20.11 6.77 -11.41
C GLU A 7 20.46 8.21 -11.79
N LEU A 8 20.07 9.18 -10.97
CA LEU A 8 20.29 10.60 -11.24
C LEU A 8 21.76 11.03 -11.14
N ILE A 9 22.51 10.51 -10.16
CA ILE A 9 23.89 10.96 -9.91
C ILE A 9 24.97 9.91 -10.22
N GLY A 10 24.58 8.69 -10.59
CA GLY A 10 25.49 7.61 -10.97
C GLY A 10 26.29 6.98 -9.83
N ASP A 11 25.98 7.30 -8.57
CA ASP A 11 26.69 6.75 -7.40
C ASP A 11 25.95 5.50 -6.87
N PRO A 12 26.53 4.28 -7.05
CA PRO A 12 25.86 3.02 -6.72
C PRO A 12 25.66 2.81 -5.22
N LYS A 13 26.29 3.63 -4.35
CA LYS A 13 26.17 3.45 -2.89
C LYS A 13 24.74 3.58 -2.39
N TYR A 14 23.91 4.40 -3.03
CA TYR A 14 22.53 4.63 -2.58
C TYR A 14 21.64 3.43 -2.87
N ALA A 15 21.75 2.84 -4.06
CA ALA A 15 21.06 1.60 -4.41
C ALA A 15 21.55 0.43 -3.55
N HIS A 16 22.84 0.40 -3.21
CA HIS A 16 23.39 -0.59 -2.29
C HIS A 16 22.75 -0.50 -0.90
N ILE A 17 22.69 0.70 -0.31
CA ILE A 17 22.06 0.94 1.00
C ILE A 17 20.56 0.61 0.96
N ALA A 18 19.85 1.05 -0.09
CA ALA A 18 18.42 0.76 -0.26
C ALA A 18 18.16 -0.75 -0.29
N THR A 19 19.01 -1.48 -1.01
CA THR A 19 18.91 -2.93 -1.15
C THR A 19 19.19 -3.63 0.16
N GLN A 20 20.22 -3.22 0.91
CA GLN A 20 20.52 -3.75 2.25
C GLN A 20 19.35 -3.52 3.21
N GLN A 21 18.73 -2.34 3.15
CA GLN A 21 17.55 -2.05 3.97
C GLN A 21 16.38 -2.98 3.60
N ALA A 22 16.09 -3.17 2.31
CA ALA A 22 15.03 -4.07 1.87
C ALA A 22 15.30 -5.53 2.26
N GLU A 23 16.54 -6.01 2.16
CA GLU A 23 16.94 -7.34 2.62
C GLU A 23 16.81 -7.47 4.14
N LYS A 24 17.17 -6.44 4.91
CA LYS A 24 17.01 -6.45 6.36
C LYS A 24 15.54 -6.48 6.75
N SER A 25 14.70 -5.65 6.13
CA SER A 25 13.25 -5.63 6.35
C SER A 25 12.61 -6.97 6.00
N LEU A 26 13.02 -7.61 4.90
CA LEU A 26 12.52 -8.94 4.51
C LEU A 26 12.76 -9.97 5.61
N ASN A 27 13.96 -9.97 6.19
CA ASN A 27 14.34 -10.96 7.20
C ASN A 27 13.83 -10.66 8.62
N SER A 28 13.21 -9.50 8.86
CA SER A 28 12.85 -9.06 10.22
C SER A 28 11.39 -8.63 10.37
N HIS A 29 10.82 -7.98 9.36
CA HIS A 29 9.45 -7.48 9.39
C HIS A 29 8.47 -8.49 8.81
N VAL A 30 8.87 -9.30 7.83
CA VAL A 30 8.02 -10.33 7.23
C VAL A 30 8.03 -11.58 8.11
N ARG A 31 6.84 -12.03 8.52
CA ARG A 31 6.62 -13.19 9.37
C ARG A 31 6.43 -14.46 8.53
N PRO A 32 6.48 -15.66 9.15
CA PRO A 32 5.93 -16.85 8.51
C PRO A 32 4.49 -16.60 8.04
N TYR A 33 4.11 -17.22 6.91
CA TYR A 33 2.81 -17.00 6.27
C TYR A 33 2.56 -15.58 5.73
N TYR A 34 3.63 -14.79 5.54
CA TYR A 34 3.60 -13.52 4.81
C TYR A 34 2.64 -12.48 5.40
N THR A 35 2.62 -12.38 6.72
CA THR A 35 2.13 -11.19 7.44
C THR A 35 3.30 -10.31 7.84
N THR A 36 3.05 -9.09 8.29
CA THR A 36 4.10 -8.12 8.61
C THR A 36 4.01 -7.59 10.04
N TYR A 37 5.16 -7.41 10.68
CA TYR A 37 5.27 -6.50 11.82
C TYR A 37 5.30 -5.06 11.30
N HIS A 38 4.68 -4.16 12.07
CA HIS A 38 4.72 -2.74 11.78
C HIS A 38 6.08 -2.13 12.18
N VAL A 39 6.57 -2.43 13.38
CA VAL A 39 7.83 -1.88 13.91
C VAL A 39 8.73 -3.01 14.40
N VAL A 40 10.01 -2.98 14.01
CA VAL A 40 11.05 -3.85 14.56
C VAL A 40 12.15 -2.98 15.20
N ASP A 41 12.33 -3.14 16.51
CA ASP A 41 13.43 -2.54 17.28
C ASP A 41 14.65 -3.46 17.19
N PHE A 42 15.82 -2.87 16.92
CA PHE A 42 17.09 -3.57 16.77
C PHE A 42 18.08 -3.15 17.85
N ASN A 43 18.88 -4.10 18.31
CA ASN A 43 20.09 -3.82 19.07
C ASN A 43 21.14 -3.17 18.17
N GLN A 44 22.17 -2.56 18.78
CA GLN A 44 23.25 -1.90 18.03
C GLN A 44 24.09 -2.87 17.18
N ASP A 45 24.11 -4.16 17.53
CA ASP A 45 24.72 -5.25 16.76
C ASP A 45 23.86 -5.71 15.57
N GLY A 46 22.62 -5.22 15.46
CA GLY A 46 21.69 -5.52 14.38
C GLY A 46 20.72 -6.67 14.70
N ASP A 47 20.77 -7.29 15.87
CA ASP A 47 19.83 -8.33 16.26
C ASP A 47 18.46 -7.76 16.61
N VAL A 48 17.39 -8.51 16.32
CA VAL A 48 16.02 -8.10 16.64
C VAL A 48 15.84 -8.13 18.16
N LYS A 49 15.47 -6.97 18.71
CA LYS A 49 15.22 -6.79 20.13
C LYS A 49 13.74 -6.94 20.48
N LYS A 50 12.87 -6.31 19.69
CA LYS A 50 11.41 -6.38 19.88
C LYS A 50 10.69 -6.15 18.54
N CYS A 51 9.63 -6.89 18.29
CA CYS A 51 8.66 -6.57 17.25
C CYS A 51 7.39 -6.02 17.91
N MET A 52 6.81 -4.96 17.34
CA MET A 52 5.66 -4.27 17.93
C MET A 52 4.84 -3.51 16.88
N THR A 53 3.75 -2.90 17.32
CA THR A 53 2.99 -1.95 16.53
C THR A 53 2.78 -0.64 17.27
N HIS A 54 2.72 0.46 16.54
CA HIS A 54 2.28 1.76 17.06
C HIS A 54 0.88 2.16 16.55
N GLN A 55 0.44 1.60 15.42
CA GLN A 55 -0.80 2.00 14.74
C GLN A 55 -1.79 0.85 14.57
N GLY A 56 -1.30 -0.39 14.52
CA GLY A 56 -2.10 -1.62 14.38
C GLY A 56 -2.83 -2.01 15.66
N TYR A 57 -3.68 -3.02 15.54
CA TYR A 57 -4.51 -3.55 16.62
C TYR A 57 -3.70 -4.13 17.78
N ALA A 58 -2.69 -4.95 17.50
CA ALA A 58 -1.81 -5.57 18.48
C ALA A 58 -0.38 -5.76 17.93
N ASP A 59 0.60 -6.01 18.79
CA ASP A 59 2.00 -6.25 18.37
C ASP A 59 2.07 -7.42 17.36
N GLU A 60 1.21 -8.44 17.54
CA GLU A 60 1.06 -9.61 16.69
C GLU A 60 -0.03 -9.48 15.63
N SER A 61 -0.73 -8.34 15.52
CA SER A 61 -1.71 -8.14 14.45
C SER A 61 -1.04 -7.74 13.13
N THR A 62 -1.81 -7.80 12.05
CA THR A 62 -1.38 -7.41 10.70
C THR A 62 -2.09 -6.11 10.31
N TRP A 63 -1.44 -4.99 10.62
CA TRP A 63 -1.91 -3.67 10.24
C TRP A 63 -1.93 -3.53 8.72
N SER A 64 -3.11 -3.28 8.13
CA SER A 64 -3.28 -3.45 6.69
C SER A 64 -2.49 -2.44 5.84
N PRO A 65 -2.33 -1.16 6.22
CA PRO A 65 -1.41 -0.26 5.54
C PRO A 65 0.05 -0.70 5.63
N GLY A 66 0.48 -1.29 6.75
CA GLY A 66 1.82 -1.86 6.88
C GLY A 66 2.05 -2.96 5.83
N GLN A 67 1.04 -3.80 5.60
CA GLN A 67 1.06 -4.82 4.57
C GLN A 67 1.14 -4.23 3.16
N SER A 68 0.35 -3.19 2.85
CA SER A 68 0.37 -2.54 1.53
C SER A 68 1.69 -1.83 1.25
N TRP A 69 2.31 -1.21 2.27
CA TRP A 69 3.66 -0.65 2.15
C TRP A 69 4.70 -1.70 1.81
N ALA A 70 4.61 -2.89 2.39
CA ALA A 70 5.49 -4.00 2.07
C ALA A 70 5.27 -4.48 0.62
N ILE A 71 4.02 -4.68 0.19
CA ILE A 71 3.69 -5.10 -1.19
C ILE A 71 4.26 -4.09 -2.20
N TYR A 72 3.93 -2.81 -2.05
CA TYR A 72 4.38 -1.77 -2.99
C TYR A 72 5.89 -1.55 -2.91
N GLY A 73 6.46 -1.51 -1.71
CA GLY A 73 7.90 -1.28 -1.50
C GLY A 73 8.79 -2.41 -2.04
N TYR A 74 8.38 -3.67 -1.85
CA TYR A 74 9.12 -4.79 -2.44
C TYR A 74 8.99 -4.85 -3.95
N ALA A 75 7.81 -4.50 -4.51
CA ALA A 75 7.65 -4.36 -5.95
C ALA A 75 8.61 -3.29 -6.52
N GLN A 76 8.75 -2.14 -5.84
CA GLN A 76 9.65 -1.05 -6.23
C GLN A 76 11.13 -1.45 -6.26
N CYS A 77 11.54 -2.45 -5.49
CA CYS A 77 12.93 -2.90 -5.46
C CYS A 77 13.35 -3.67 -6.73
N GLY A 78 12.39 -4.21 -7.51
CA GLY A 78 12.64 -4.81 -8.83
C GLY A 78 13.46 -6.11 -8.88
N ARG A 79 13.96 -6.62 -7.75
CA ARG A 79 14.73 -7.88 -7.68
C ARG A 79 13.79 -9.06 -7.45
N LYS A 80 14.08 -10.20 -8.11
CA LYS A 80 13.26 -11.43 -8.06
C LYS A 80 12.75 -11.80 -6.67
N VAL A 81 13.63 -11.86 -5.66
CA VAL A 81 13.26 -12.22 -4.28
C VAL A 81 12.21 -11.28 -3.66
N PHE A 82 12.29 -9.98 -3.98
CA PHE A 82 11.33 -8.99 -3.48
C PHE A 82 10.01 -9.07 -4.24
N LEU A 83 10.05 -9.32 -5.56
CA LEU A 83 8.83 -9.54 -6.34
C LEU A 83 8.06 -10.78 -5.85
N GLU A 84 8.79 -11.87 -5.56
CA GLU A 84 8.22 -13.08 -4.96
C GLU A 84 7.62 -12.79 -3.57
N THR A 85 8.30 -11.97 -2.75
CA THR A 85 7.75 -11.56 -1.45
C THR A 85 6.48 -10.73 -1.61
N ALA A 86 6.48 -9.73 -2.50
CA ALA A 86 5.33 -8.88 -2.76
C ALA A 86 4.09 -9.67 -3.18
N PHE A 87 4.29 -10.77 -3.94
CA PHE A 87 3.23 -11.68 -4.33
C PHE A 87 2.59 -12.38 -3.13
N GLU A 88 3.41 -12.94 -2.25
CA GLU A 88 2.95 -13.74 -1.13
C GLU A 88 2.30 -12.90 -0.03
N LEU A 89 2.63 -11.60 0.04
CA LEU A 89 2.03 -10.64 0.96
C LEU A 89 0.60 -10.21 0.55
N LEU A 90 0.13 -10.55 -0.65
CA LEU A 90 -1.18 -10.08 -1.12
C LEU A 90 -2.33 -10.60 -0.24
N PRO A 91 -3.20 -9.72 0.28
CA PRO A 91 -4.34 -10.15 1.08
C PRO A 91 -5.42 -10.82 0.22
N GLU A 92 -6.44 -11.34 0.89
CA GLU A 92 -7.68 -11.75 0.22
C GLU A 92 -8.32 -10.56 -0.54
N SER A 93 -9.14 -10.88 -1.53
CA SER A 93 -9.79 -9.86 -2.37
C SER A 93 -10.82 -9.03 -1.60
N GLY A 94 -10.96 -7.77 -2.00
CA GLY A 94 -11.94 -6.82 -1.45
C GLY A 94 -11.24 -5.66 -0.72
N VAL A 95 -12.04 -4.71 -0.24
CA VAL A 95 -11.52 -3.58 0.54
C VAL A 95 -11.02 -4.10 1.89
N PRO A 96 -9.73 -3.94 2.23
CA PRO A 96 -9.19 -4.45 3.48
C PRO A 96 -9.79 -3.72 4.67
N TRP A 97 -10.00 -4.47 5.75
CA TRP A 97 -10.14 -3.89 7.08
C TRP A 97 -8.87 -3.13 7.47
N TRP A 98 -8.96 -2.17 8.38
CA TRP A 98 -7.80 -1.39 8.82
C TRP A 98 -6.69 -2.23 9.47
N ASP A 99 -7.07 -3.35 10.06
CA ASP A 99 -6.18 -4.38 10.56
C ASP A 99 -6.85 -5.74 10.28
N PHE A 100 -6.10 -6.71 9.78
CA PHE A 100 -6.66 -8.01 9.41
C PHE A 100 -7.10 -8.82 10.64
N ASP A 101 -6.54 -8.56 11.82
CA ASP A 101 -6.77 -9.34 13.04
C ASP A 101 -7.71 -8.67 14.06
N ASP A 102 -8.12 -7.40 13.83
CA ASP A 102 -9.10 -6.70 14.69
C ASP A 102 -10.47 -7.41 14.69
N PRO A 103 -11.20 -7.54 15.81
CA PRO A 103 -12.54 -8.13 15.82
C PRO A 103 -13.50 -7.45 14.84
N LYS A 104 -14.24 -8.26 14.06
CA LYS A 104 -15.17 -7.78 13.04
C LYS A 104 -16.61 -7.67 13.56
N PRO A 105 -17.42 -6.72 13.06
CA PRO A 105 -17.06 -5.72 12.06
C PRO A 105 -16.19 -4.59 12.65
N CYS A 106 -15.25 -4.08 11.85
CA CYS A 106 -14.41 -2.93 12.18
C CYS A 106 -14.35 -1.97 10.96
N PRO A 107 -13.74 -0.79 11.05
CA PRO A 107 -13.58 0.08 9.88
C PRO A 107 -12.72 -0.54 8.77
N TYR A 108 -12.98 -0.13 7.53
CA TYR A 108 -12.08 -0.39 6.41
C TYR A 108 -10.82 0.49 6.47
N ASP A 109 -9.86 0.18 5.61
CA ASP A 109 -8.83 1.12 5.23
C ASP A 109 -8.64 1.17 3.72
N THR A 110 -9.32 2.13 3.12
CA THR A 110 -9.26 2.43 1.69
C THR A 110 -7.86 2.76 1.20
N SER A 111 -7.02 3.33 2.06
CA SER A 111 -5.63 3.64 1.70
C SER A 111 -4.82 2.38 1.43
N THR A 112 -5.11 1.28 2.15
CA THR A 112 -4.53 -0.04 1.89
C THR A 112 -4.87 -0.53 0.49
N SER A 113 -6.12 -0.38 0.06
CA SER A 113 -6.57 -0.74 -1.29
C SER A 113 -5.80 0.03 -2.37
N ALA A 114 -5.74 1.36 -2.25
CA ALA A 114 -5.09 2.22 -3.24
C ALA A 114 -3.59 1.89 -3.39
N VAL A 115 -2.87 1.74 -2.27
CA VAL A 115 -1.43 1.39 -2.27
C VAL A 115 -1.21 -0.01 -2.83
N THR A 116 -2.04 -0.98 -2.44
CA THR A 116 -1.92 -2.37 -2.93
C THR A 116 -2.19 -2.44 -4.43
N ALA A 117 -3.16 -1.67 -4.94
CA ALA A 117 -3.45 -1.59 -6.37
C ALA A 117 -2.24 -1.06 -7.17
N CYS A 118 -1.53 -0.03 -6.67
CA CYS A 118 -0.25 0.42 -7.23
C CYS A 118 0.83 -0.68 -7.19
N GLY A 119 0.92 -1.44 -6.09
CA GLY A 119 1.79 -2.63 -5.99
C GLY A 119 1.52 -3.67 -7.06
N LEU A 120 0.26 -4.07 -7.20
CA LEU A 120 -0.17 -5.03 -8.22
C LEU A 120 0.12 -4.52 -9.64
N PHE A 121 -0.11 -3.23 -9.89
CA PHE A 121 0.17 -2.63 -11.19
C PHE A 121 1.67 -2.61 -11.52
N MET A 122 2.50 -2.30 -10.52
CA MET A 122 3.96 -2.38 -10.66
C MET A 122 4.45 -3.80 -10.94
N LEU A 123 3.89 -4.80 -10.23
CA LEU A 123 4.17 -6.21 -10.50
C LEU A 123 3.79 -6.59 -11.94
N TYR A 124 2.63 -6.12 -12.43
CA TYR A 124 2.25 -6.28 -13.84
C TYR A 124 3.33 -5.71 -14.78
N ARG A 125 3.77 -4.47 -14.59
CA ARG A 125 4.79 -3.83 -15.46
C ARG A 125 6.10 -4.60 -15.48
N LEU A 126 6.57 -5.04 -14.31
CA LEU A 126 7.85 -5.73 -14.16
C LEU A 126 7.80 -7.16 -14.72
N LEU A 127 6.68 -7.85 -14.58
CA LEU A 127 6.52 -9.23 -15.06
C LEU A 127 6.08 -9.32 -16.52
N ARG A 128 5.45 -8.30 -17.09
CA ARG A 128 5.00 -8.29 -18.48
C ARG A 128 6.05 -8.75 -19.51
N PRO A 129 7.33 -8.32 -19.46
CA PRO A 129 8.34 -8.79 -20.41
C PRO A 129 8.88 -10.20 -20.11
N ILE A 130 8.57 -10.79 -18.95
CA ILE A 130 9.11 -12.07 -18.47
C ILE A 130 8.06 -13.18 -18.55
N ASP A 131 6.87 -12.94 -18.01
CA ASP A 131 5.71 -13.83 -18.00
C ASP A 131 4.42 -13.01 -18.16
N PRO A 132 4.00 -12.74 -19.42
CA PRO A 132 2.80 -11.95 -19.69
C PRO A 132 1.53 -12.52 -19.07
N ARG A 133 1.42 -13.85 -18.95
CA ARG A 133 0.21 -14.50 -18.42
C ARG A 133 0.12 -14.31 -16.92
N ALA A 134 1.23 -14.46 -16.19
CA ALA A 134 1.27 -14.14 -14.77
C ALA A 134 1.05 -12.64 -14.55
N ALA A 135 1.69 -11.79 -15.37
CA ALA A 135 1.53 -10.33 -15.30
C ALA A 135 0.04 -9.91 -15.37
N GLU A 136 -0.71 -10.45 -16.33
CA GLU A 136 -2.12 -10.10 -16.55
C GLU A 136 -3.01 -10.42 -15.33
N GLN A 137 -2.68 -11.45 -14.55
CA GLN A 137 -3.40 -11.73 -13.31
C GLN A 137 -3.26 -10.61 -12.28
N TYR A 138 -2.10 -9.95 -12.20
CA TYR A 138 -1.90 -8.80 -11.32
C TYR A 138 -2.66 -7.58 -11.79
N LEU A 139 -2.71 -7.34 -13.09
CA LEU A 139 -3.51 -6.25 -13.66
C LEU A 139 -5.00 -6.45 -13.34
N ILE A 140 -5.53 -7.67 -13.52
CA ILE A 140 -6.93 -8.01 -13.20
C ILE A 140 -7.21 -7.82 -11.71
N LYS A 141 -6.32 -8.30 -10.82
CA LYS A 141 -6.46 -8.09 -9.37
C LYS A 141 -6.42 -6.61 -9.00
N SER A 142 -5.54 -5.84 -9.64
CA SER A 142 -5.40 -4.40 -9.43
C SER A 142 -6.70 -3.66 -9.79
N PHE A 143 -7.28 -3.95 -10.96
CA PHE A 143 -8.56 -3.39 -11.37
C PHE A 143 -9.70 -3.80 -10.45
N LYS A 144 -9.79 -5.09 -10.11
CA LYS A 144 -10.82 -5.57 -9.20
C LYS A 144 -10.76 -4.85 -7.86
N LEU A 145 -9.56 -4.65 -7.31
CA LEU A 145 -9.40 -3.96 -6.02
C LEU A 145 -9.83 -2.49 -6.10
N ILE A 146 -9.51 -1.79 -7.19
CA ILE A 146 -9.99 -0.42 -7.42
C ILE A 146 -11.51 -0.38 -7.60
N ASP A 147 -12.10 -1.31 -8.35
CA ASP A 147 -13.55 -1.38 -8.54
C ASP A 147 -14.28 -1.63 -7.21
N ASP A 148 -13.81 -2.60 -6.42
CA ASP A 148 -14.36 -2.90 -5.10
C ASP A 148 -14.22 -1.66 -4.17
N MET A 149 -13.05 -1.02 -4.17
CA MET A 149 -12.77 0.19 -3.40
C MET A 149 -13.66 1.37 -3.80
N MET A 150 -13.87 1.60 -5.09
CA MET A 150 -14.75 2.67 -5.57
C MET A 150 -16.22 2.38 -5.30
N GLY A 151 -16.61 1.10 -5.27
CA GLY A 151 -17.97 0.68 -4.91
C GLY A 151 -18.30 0.97 -3.45
N GLU A 152 -17.33 0.75 -2.56
CA GLU A 152 -17.54 0.82 -1.10
C GLU A 152 -17.08 2.13 -0.46
N CYS A 153 -16.14 2.86 -1.06
CA CYS A 153 -15.39 3.91 -0.35
C CYS A 153 -15.16 5.19 -1.16
N ARG A 154 -15.89 5.41 -2.25
CA ARG A 154 -15.83 6.69 -2.98
C ARG A 154 -16.64 7.75 -2.25
N THR A 155 -16.16 8.99 -2.26
CA THR A 155 -16.96 10.10 -1.74
C THR A 155 -18.10 10.48 -2.68
N TRP A 156 -19.09 11.16 -2.12
CA TRP A 156 -20.20 11.70 -2.90
C TRP A 156 -19.75 12.81 -3.83
N LYS A 157 -20.60 13.10 -4.82
CA LYS A 157 -20.29 14.13 -5.81
C LYS A 157 -20.11 15.49 -5.12
N ALA A 158 -19.02 16.15 -5.50
CA ALA A 158 -18.76 17.54 -5.20
C ALA A 158 -19.17 18.41 -6.41
N MET A 159 -19.71 19.58 -6.15
CA MET A 159 -20.06 20.58 -7.15
C MET A 159 -19.45 21.93 -6.76
N LEU A 160 -19.05 22.70 -7.75
CA LEU A 160 -18.59 24.08 -7.54
C LEU A 160 -19.78 25.02 -7.74
N GLU A 161 -20.20 25.70 -6.67
CA GLU A 161 -21.23 26.73 -6.70
C GLU A 161 -20.59 28.09 -6.41
N GLY A 162 -20.23 28.83 -7.46
CA GLY A 162 -19.42 30.04 -7.31
C GLY A 162 -17.98 29.70 -6.95
N ASP A 163 -17.51 30.22 -5.80
CA ASP A 163 -16.17 29.92 -5.24
C ASP A 163 -16.23 28.88 -4.11
N GLU A 164 -17.40 28.30 -3.83
CA GLU A 164 -17.60 27.31 -2.77
C GLU A 164 -17.79 25.91 -3.32
N VAL A 165 -17.18 24.92 -2.66
CA VAL A 165 -17.39 23.50 -2.96
C VAL A 165 -18.57 22.99 -2.12
N VAL A 166 -19.62 22.54 -2.81
CA VAL A 166 -20.82 21.97 -2.23
C VAL A 166 -20.78 20.46 -2.42
N TRP A 167 -20.85 19.72 -1.32
CA TRP A 167 -20.87 18.27 -1.29
C TRP A 167 -22.30 17.77 -1.18
N GLU A 168 -22.69 16.75 -1.97
CA GLU A 168 -24.05 16.19 -1.89
C GLU A 168 -24.33 15.58 -0.51
N GLU A 169 -23.45 14.68 -0.04
CA GLU A 169 -23.58 13.97 1.24
C GLU A 169 -22.19 13.65 1.84
N GLY A 170 -22.13 13.39 3.15
CA GLY A 170 -20.91 12.95 3.86
C GLY A 170 -19.92 14.06 4.23
N GLY A 171 -19.81 15.13 3.44
CA GLY A 171 -18.94 16.28 3.74
C GLY A 171 -17.44 15.95 3.74
N TRP A 172 -17.05 14.86 3.07
CA TRP A 172 -15.66 14.48 2.88
C TRP A 172 -15.00 15.36 1.82
N GLU A 173 -13.86 15.97 2.15
CA GLU A 173 -13.08 16.73 1.16
C GLU A 173 -12.19 15.86 0.27
N THR A 174 -11.97 14.60 0.68
CA THR A 174 -11.15 13.62 -0.06
C THR A 174 -11.93 12.97 -1.18
N ILE A 175 -11.23 12.30 -2.10
CA ILE A 175 -11.83 11.48 -3.15
C ILE A 175 -12.32 10.14 -2.58
N LEU A 176 -11.63 9.65 -1.56
CA LEU A 176 -11.92 8.38 -0.90
C LEU A 176 -12.26 8.59 0.58
N GLU A 177 -13.27 7.84 1.07
CA GLU A 177 -13.67 7.74 2.48
C GLU A 177 -13.12 6.45 3.12
N HIS A 178 -13.35 6.26 4.42
CA HIS A 178 -13.04 5.02 5.15
C HIS A 178 -11.56 4.60 5.18
N SER A 179 -10.63 5.56 5.35
CA SER A 179 -9.23 5.24 5.67
C SER A 179 -8.97 5.26 7.18
N THR A 180 -7.87 4.64 7.62
CA THR A 180 -7.49 4.60 9.03
C THR A 180 -6.04 5.05 9.24
N ILE A 181 -5.84 6.07 10.07
CA ILE A 181 -4.50 6.54 10.42
C ILE A 181 -3.94 5.73 11.59
N ASN A 182 -4.73 5.55 12.65
CA ASN A 182 -4.27 4.84 13.85
C ASN A 182 -5.47 4.28 14.62
N GLY A 183 -5.53 2.95 14.75
CA GLY A 183 -6.56 2.25 15.52
C GLY A 183 -6.06 1.65 16.84
N ASN A 184 -4.77 1.78 17.15
CA ASN A 184 -4.16 1.18 18.33
C ASN A 184 -4.83 1.67 19.63
N GLU A 185 -5.16 0.75 20.53
CA GLU A 185 -5.86 1.06 21.79
C GLU A 185 -5.04 1.97 22.73
N LEU A 186 -3.72 1.95 22.61
CA LEU A 186 -2.80 2.77 23.41
C LEU A 186 -2.54 4.16 22.80
N ALA A 187 -3.08 4.44 21.60
CA ALA A 187 -2.90 5.72 20.94
C ALA A 187 -3.61 6.85 21.69
N THR A 188 -2.93 8.00 21.85
CA THR A 188 -3.53 9.20 22.47
C THR A 188 -4.78 9.67 21.74
N LYS A 189 -4.83 9.48 20.42
CA LYS A 189 -6.00 9.71 19.59
C LYS A 189 -6.09 8.60 18.55
N ARG A 190 -7.21 7.88 18.57
CA ARG A 190 -7.57 6.96 17.49
C ARG A 190 -8.25 7.75 16.37
N LEU A 191 -7.76 7.56 15.16
CA LEU A 191 -8.24 8.20 13.93
C LEU A 191 -8.56 7.07 12.96
N LEU A 192 -9.70 6.45 13.21
CA LEU A 192 -10.33 5.45 12.37
C LEU A 192 -11.39 6.15 11.51
N ASP A 193 -11.70 5.57 10.35
CA ASP A 193 -12.79 6.02 9.48
C ASP A 193 -12.70 7.52 9.13
N HIS A 194 -11.66 7.88 8.40
CA HIS A 194 -11.36 9.26 8.01
C HIS A 194 -10.90 9.35 6.54
N GLY A 195 -10.99 10.55 5.96
CA GLY A 195 -10.39 10.86 4.67
C GLY A 195 -8.88 10.97 4.81
N LEU A 196 -8.14 10.51 3.81
CA LEU A 196 -6.69 10.46 3.93
C LEU A 196 -5.98 10.81 2.62
N VAL A 197 -5.20 11.89 2.66
CA VAL A 197 -4.58 12.48 1.46
C VAL A 197 -3.72 11.50 0.67
N TYR A 198 -3.05 10.56 1.34
CA TYR A 198 -2.24 9.59 0.62
C TYR A 198 -3.08 8.50 -0.04
N ALA A 199 -4.28 8.19 0.46
CA ALA A 199 -5.21 7.30 -0.25
C ALA A 199 -5.58 7.90 -1.62
N ASP A 200 -5.96 9.18 -1.63
CA ASP A 200 -6.27 9.93 -2.86
C ASP A 200 -5.06 10.02 -3.79
N PHE A 201 -3.87 10.28 -3.23
CA PHE A 201 -2.63 10.31 -4.00
C PHE A 201 -2.39 8.99 -4.73
N TYR A 202 -2.44 7.85 -4.03
CA TYR A 202 -2.21 6.54 -4.66
C TYR A 202 -3.30 6.15 -5.63
N PHE A 203 -4.55 6.54 -5.37
CA PHE A 203 -5.65 6.36 -6.32
C PHE A 203 -5.43 7.13 -7.63
N ILE A 204 -5.07 8.42 -7.54
CA ILE A 204 -4.75 9.24 -8.71
C ILE A 204 -3.51 8.71 -9.43
N GLN A 205 -2.47 8.32 -8.68
CA GLN A 205 -1.27 7.73 -9.26
C GLN A 205 -1.60 6.46 -10.04
N HIS A 206 -2.39 5.55 -9.48
CA HIS A 206 -2.85 4.35 -10.18
C HIS A 206 -3.58 4.72 -11.48
N GLY A 207 -4.55 5.65 -11.42
CA GLY A 207 -5.26 6.13 -12.60
C GLY A 207 -4.34 6.72 -13.67
N ASN A 208 -3.34 7.52 -13.28
CA ASN A 208 -2.35 8.08 -14.21
C ASN A 208 -1.51 6.99 -14.87
N GLU A 209 -1.04 6.01 -14.11
CA GLU A 209 -0.26 4.89 -14.62
C GLU A 209 -1.06 4.03 -15.62
N LEU A 210 -2.38 3.90 -15.43
CA LEU A 210 -3.26 3.23 -16.40
C LEU A 210 -3.39 4.00 -17.72
N LEU A 211 -3.39 5.33 -17.68
CA LEU A 211 -3.46 6.14 -18.89
C LEU A 211 -2.22 5.98 -19.78
N GLU A 212 -1.09 5.55 -19.21
CA GLU A 212 0.14 5.21 -19.94
C GLU A 212 0.05 3.87 -20.67
N LEU A 213 -0.90 2.99 -20.31
CA LEU A 213 -1.09 1.69 -20.99
C LEU A 213 -1.75 1.79 -22.37
N ARG A 214 -2.06 3.00 -22.85
CA ARG A 214 -2.68 3.19 -24.16
C ARG A 214 -1.90 2.41 -25.21
N PRO A 215 -2.58 1.59 -26.04
CA PRO A 215 -1.91 0.91 -27.13
C PRO A 215 -1.24 1.97 -28.00
N GLU A 216 0.00 1.71 -28.41
CA GLU A 216 0.63 2.49 -29.49
C GLU A 216 -0.41 2.64 -30.60
N ALA A 217 -0.69 3.88 -30.98
CA ALA A 217 -1.62 4.15 -32.06
C ALA A 217 -1.08 3.46 -33.33
N ASN A 218 -1.69 2.34 -33.70
CA ASN A 218 -1.52 1.70 -35.00
C ASN A 218 -2.10 2.57 -36.11
#